data_AF-A0A7C4MRC2-F1
#
_entry.id   AF-A0A7C4MRC2-F1
#
_cell.length_a   1.000
_cell.length_b   1.000
_cell.length_c   1.000
_cell.angle_alpha   90.00
_cell.angle_beta   90.00
_cell.angle_gamma   90.00
#
_symmetry.space_group_name_H-M   'P 1'
#
loop_
_entity.id
_entity.type
_entity.pdbx_description
1 polymer ?
#
loop_
_entity_poly.entity_id
_entity_poly.type
_entity_poly.pdbx_seq_one_letter_code
_entity_poly.pdbx_strand_id
1 'polypeptide(L)'
;MKKLAITMGDPGGVGPEIIVQSLADERIRRLCVPIVIGDVRMISRALRLFRNPLTLREIGSPGEAVSGGEYLNIMSMRNAGMSDRPVTKPTTAGGEASVRYISKAVELAMLKQIDGIVTAPIAKEAL
;
A
#
# COMPACT_ATOMS: atom_id res chain seq x y z
N MET A 1 8.22 -17.25 5.06
CA MET A 1 7.46 -16.25 5.84
C MET A 1 6.20 -15.89 5.07
N LYS A 2 5.09 -15.61 5.76
CA LYS A 2 3.80 -15.32 5.10
C LYS A 2 3.83 -13.97 4.40
N LYS A 3 3.34 -13.88 3.16
CA LYS A 3 3.23 -12.64 2.37
C LYS A 3 1.83 -12.06 2.52
N LEU A 4 1.73 -10.85 3.06
CA LEU A 4 0.45 -10.16 3.23
C LEU A 4 0.38 -8.97 2.30
N ALA A 5 -0.62 -8.96 1.40
CA ALA A 5 -0.90 -7.79 0.59
C ALA A 5 -1.67 -6.77 1.41
N ILE A 6 -1.17 -5.54 1.46
CA ILE A 6 -1.79 -4.42 2.14
C ILE A 6 -2.32 -3.48 1.06
N THR A 7 -3.63 -3.44 0.84
CA THR A 7 -4.20 -2.47 -0.11
C THR A 7 -4.16 -1.08 0.52
N MET A 8 -3.68 -0.10 -0.23
CA MET A 8 -3.46 1.26 0.28
C MET A 8 -4.74 1.99 0.66
N GLY A 9 -5.90 1.51 0.18
CA GLY A 9 -7.18 2.18 0.35
C GLY A 9 -7.25 3.44 -0.50
N ASP A 10 -7.99 4.44 -0.03
CA ASP A 10 -8.11 5.73 -0.72
C ASP A 10 -6.76 6.49 -0.67
N PRO A 11 -6.13 6.79 -1.82
CA PRO A 11 -4.89 7.57 -1.88
C PRO A 11 -4.97 8.97 -1.26
N GLY A 12 -6.15 9.59 -1.26
CA GLY A 12 -6.40 10.88 -0.63
C GLY A 12 -6.75 10.79 0.85
N GLY A 13 -7.03 9.58 1.36
CA GLY A 13 -7.34 9.32 2.76
C GLY A 13 -6.09 9.11 3.62
N VAL A 14 -6.30 8.51 4.79
CA VAL A 14 -5.24 8.23 5.80
C VAL A 14 -4.54 6.87 5.63
N GLY A 15 -4.92 6.11 4.59
CA GLY A 15 -4.39 4.77 4.33
C GLY A 15 -2.87 4.74 4.20
N PRO A 16 -2.24 5.59 3.36
CA PRO A 16 -0.78 5.68 3.24
C PRO A 16 -0.07 5.90 4.58
N GLU A 17 -0.59 6.81 5.42
CA GLU A 17 -0.03 7.17 6.71
C GLU A 17 -0.10 6.03 7.71
N ILE A 18 -1.26 5.37 7.82
CA ILE A 18 -1.47 4.23 8.72
C ILE A 18 -0.53 3.09 8.31
N ILE A 19 -0.36 2.83 7.02
CA ILE A 19 0.54 1.80 6.51
C ILE A 19 1.99 2.10 6.91
N VAL A 20 2.47 3.32 6.64
CA VAL A 20 3.84 3.71 6.98
C VAL A 20 4.11 3.62 8.48
N GLN A 21 3.18 4.10 9.31
CA GLN A 21 3.32 4.04 10.77
C GLN A 21 3.27 2.60 11.30
N SER A 22 2.36 1.78 10.78
CA SER A 22 2.28 0.36 11.16
C SER A 22 3.56 -0.38 10.77
N LEU A 23 4.00 -0.19 9.53
CA LEU A 23 5.21 -0.83 9.03
C LEU A 23 6.48 -0.22 9.60
N ALA A 24 6.45 0.89 10.34
CA ALA A 24 7.58 1.40 11.10
C ALA A 24 8.01 0.44 12.22
N ASP A 25 7.03 -0.27 12.80
CA ASP A 25 7.26 -1.28 13.83
C ASP A 25 7.92 -2.52 13.21
N GLU A 26 9.19 -2.74 13.55
CA GLU A 26 9.97 -3.86 13.04
C GLU A 26 9.35 -5.21 13.40
N ARG A 27 8.59 -5.30 14.51
CA ARG A 27 7.91 -6.53 14.91
C ARG A 27 6.95 -7.00 13.82
N ILE A 28 6.25 -6.10 13.14
CA ILE A 28 5.35 -6.44 12.02
C ILE A 28 6.15 -7.02 10.85
N ARG A 29 7.26 -6.36 10.47
CA ARG A 29 8.14 -6.79 9.37
C ARG A 29 8.90 -8.10 9.66
N ARG A 30 8.95 -8.52 10.92
CA ARG A 30 9.48 -9.83 11.35
C ARG A 30 8.42 -10.93 11.37
N LEU A 31 7.14 -10.59 11.54
CA LEU A 31 6.02 -11.54 11.55
C LEU A 31 5.58 -11.94 10.13
N CYS A 32 5.66 -11.03 9.17
CA CYS A 32 5.25 -11.26 7.79
C CYS A 32 6.13 -10.49 6.80
N VAL A 33 5.94 -10.78 5.51
CA VAL A 33 6.46 -9.98 4.40
C VAL A 33 5.33 -9.06 3.92
N PRO A 34 5.25 -7.81 4.40
CA PRO A 34 4.24 -6.88 3.95
C PRO A 34 4.54 -6.40 2.52
N ILE A 35 3.51 -6.43 1.68
CA ILE A 35 3.57 -5.94 0.30
C ILE A 35 2.44 -4.93 0.12
N VAL A 36 2.77 -3.66 -0.02
CA VAL A 36 1.77 -2.62 -0.25
C VAL A 36 1.34 -2.66 -1.71
N ILE A 37 0.04 -2.65 -1.97
CA ILE A 37 -0.55 -2.46 -3.31
C ILE A 37 -1.18 -1.08 -3.31
N GLY A 38 -0.60 -0.15 -4.07
CA GLY A 38 -0.96 1.26 -3.96
C GLY A 38 -0.25 2.16 -4.95
N ASP A 39 -0.11 3.44 -4.60
CA ASP A 39 0.65 4.43 -5.36
C ASP A 39 1.94 4.79 -4.63
N VAL A 40 3.07 4.57 -5.30
CA VAL A 40 4.42 4.86 -4.76
C VAL A 40 4.57 6.31 -4.31
N ARG A 41 3.90 7.27 -4.96
CA ARG A 41 3.99 8.69 -4.62
C ARG A 41 3.37 8.98 -3.26
N MET A 42 2.25 8.33 -2.93
CA MET A 42 1.54 8.53 -1.67
C MET A 42 2.30 7.92 -0.49
N ILE A 43 2.82 6.69 -0.64
CA ILE A 43 3.68 6.09 0.38
C ILE A 43 4.96 6.89 0.56
N SER A 44 5.59 7.34 -0.53
CA SER A 44 6.79 8.18 -0.48
C SER A 44 6.52 9.50 0.27
N ARG A 45 5.35 10.12 0.06
CA ARG A 45 4.92 11.30 0.81
C ARG A 45 4.71 10.99 2.29
N ALA A 46 4.04 9.88 2.63
CA ALA A 46 3.82 9.47 4.01
C ALA A 46 5.15 9.18 4.74
N LEU A 47 6.12 8.53 4.09
CA LEU A 47 7.47 8.32 4.64
C LEU A 47 8.15 9.66 4.98
N ARG A 48 8.10 10.63 4.07
CA ARG A 48 8.64 11.99 4.31
C ARG A 48 7.92 12.71 5.45
N LEU A 49 6.59 12.63 5.49
CA LEU A 49 5.75 13.29 6.51
C LEU A 49 6.17 12.87 7.92
N PHE A 50 6.45 11.58 8.12
CA PHE A 50 6.81 11.04 9.43
C PHE A 50 8.32 10.91 9.67
N ARG A 51 9.16 11.37 8.74
CA ARG A 51 10.63 11.14 8.77
C ARG A 51 10.97 9.68 9.04
N ASN A 52 10.21 8.77 8.43
CA ASN A 52 10.34 7.35 8.65
C ASN A 52 11.56 6.82 7.88
N PRO A 53 12.44 6.01 8.52
CA PRO A 53 13.70 5.58 7.92
C PRO A 53 13.56 4.46 6.88
N LEU A 54 12.35 3.93 6.67
CA LEU A 54 12.15 2.84 5.73
C LEU A 54 12.50 3.24 4.29
N THR A 55 13.26 2.39 3.63
CA THR A 55 13.58 2.46 2.20
C THR A 55 12.45 1.85 1.39
N LEU A 56 11.81 2.67 0.57
CA LEU A 56 10.74 2.24 -0.33
C LEU A 56 11.32 1.42 -1.49
N ARG A 57 10.81 0.21 -1.70
CA ARG A 57 11.22 -0.71 -2.77
C ARG A 57 10.03 -1.03 -3.69
N GLU A 58 10.06 -0.50 -4.90
CA GLU A 58 9.09 -0.85 -5.95
C GLU A 58 9.43 -2.25 -6.48
N ILE A 59 8.43 -3.14 -6.54
CA ILE A 59 8.56 -4.54 -6.97
C ILE A 59 7.52 -4.87 -8.04
N GLY A 60 7.88 -5.74 -8.98
CA GLY A 60 6.99 -6.19 -10.06
C GLY A 60 6.07 -7.35 -9.65
N SER A 61 6.50 -8.16 -8.68
CA SER A 61 5.77 -9.34 -8.22
C SER A 61 6.02 -9.64 -6.74
N PRO A 62 5.11 -10.37 -6.04
CA PRO A 62 5.32 -10.83 -4.67
C PRO A 62 6.56 -11.72 -4.47
N GLY A 63 7.15 -12.24 -5.55
CA GLY A 63 8.39 -13.02 -5.51
C GLY A 63 9.65 -12.17 -5.25
N GLU A 64 9.61 -10.89 -5.62
CA GLU A 64 10.72 -9.94 -5.48
C GLU A 64 10.76 -9.23 -4.11
N ALA A 65 9.75 -9.47 -3.27
CA ALA A 65 9.59 -8.84 -1.97
C ALA A 65 10.69 -9.29 -1.00
N VAL A 66 11.34 -8.32 -0.36
CA VAL A 66 12.37 -8.58 0.65
C VAL A 66 11.72 -8.61 2.03
N SER A 67 12.05 -9.62 2.84
CA SER A 67 11.58 -9.73 4.22
C SER A 67 12.51 -9.01 5.20
N GLY A 68 11.94 -8.36 6.21
CA GLY A 68 12.68 -7.78 7.32
C GLY A 68 13.52 -6.54 6.98
N GLY A 69 14.16 -5.98 8.01
CA GLY A 69 15.07 -4.85 7.89
C GLY A 69 14.37 -3.51 7.66
N GLU A 70 14.94 -2.70 6.77
CA GLU A 70 14.56 -1.31 6.53
C GLU A 70 13.67 -1.14 5.30
N TYR A 71 13.21 -2.22 4.66
CA TYR A 71 12.48 -2.12 3.39
C TYR A 71 10.96 -2.10 3.55
N LEU A 72 10.31 -1.25 2.75
CA LEU A 72 8.87 -1.27 2.51
C LEU A 72 8.64 -1.67 1.05
N ASN A 73 8.16 -2.89 0.82
CA ASN A 73 7.87 -3.37 -0.54
C ASN A 73 6.55 -2.80 -1.03
N ILE A 74 6.53 -2.27 -2.25
CA ILE A 74 5.33 -1.76 -2.91
C ILE A 74 5.19 -2.27 -4.34
N MET A 75 4.03 -2.81 -4.66
CA MET A 75 3.55 -2.99 -6.02
C MET A 75 2.76 -1.75 -6.41
N SER A 76 3.42 -0.85 -7.14
CA SER A 76 2.88 0.45 -7.51
C SER A 76 1.99 0.36 -8.74
N MET A 77 0.80 0.93 -8.66
CA MET A 77 -0.18 0.95 -9.74
C MET A 77 -0.39 2.35 -10.34
N ARG A 78 0.50 3.30 -10.02
CA ARG A 78 0.59 4.70 -10.49
C ARG A 78 -0.70 5.22 -11.12
N ASN A 79 -1.60 5.77 -10.32
CA ASN A 79 -2.90 6.20 -10.85
C ASN A 79 -2.77 7.52 -11.61
N ALA A 80 -3.23 7.53 -12.86
CA ALA A 80 -3.32 8.74 -13.66
C ALA A 80 -4.24 9.78 -13.00
N GLY A 81 -3.91 11.07 -13.17
CA GLY A 81 -4.77 12.17 -12.71
C GLY A 81 -4.74 12.46 -11.20
N MET A 82 -4.06 11.66 -10.37
CA MET A 82 -3.91 11.97 -8.95
C MET A 82 -2.82 13.01 -8.71
N SER A 83 -3.20 14.08 -8.01
CA SER A 83 -2.28 15.05 -7.44
C SER A 83 -1.56 14.48 -6.22
N ASP A 84 -0.31 14.87 -6.02
CA ASP A 84 0.44 14.55 -4.79
C ASP A 84 -0.06 15.34 -3.56
N ARG A 85 -0.99 16.28 -3.78
CA ARG A 85 -1.58 17.13 -2.74
C ARG A 85 -2.62 16.36 -1.92
N PRO A 86 -2.70 16.61 -0.60
CA PRO A 86 -3.76 16.06 0.23
C PRO A 86 -5.12 16.49 -0.33
N VAL A 87 -6.00 15.52 -0.50
CA VAL A 87 -7.38 15.76 -0.90
C VAL A 87 -8.24 15.65 0.36
N THR A 88 -9.00 16.68 0.68
CA THR A 88 -9.80 16.71 1.91
C THR A 88 -11.17 16.04 1.78
N LYS A 89 -11.47 15.46 0.61
CA LYS A 89 -12.75 14.83 0.31
C LYS A 89 -12.54 13.59 -0.57
N PRO A 90 -13.43 12.58 -0.47
CA PRO A 90 -13.46 11.46 -1.41
C PRO A 90 -13.53 11.94 -2.86
N THR A 91 -12.84 11.25 -3.77
CA THR A 91 -12.85 11.56 -5.21
C THR A 91 -13.08 10.30 -6.02
N THR A 92 -13.69 10.43 -7.19
CA THR A 92 -13.87 9.32 -8.14
C THR A 92 -12.54 8.62 -8.46
N ALA A 93 -11.48 9.40 -8.71
CA ALA A 93 -10.14 8.84 -8.96
C ALA A 93 -9.58 8.05 -7.76
N GLY A 94 -9.87 8.48 -6.53
CA GLY A 94 -9.48 7.77 -5.30
C GLY A 94 -10.27 6.47 -5.09
N GLY A 95 -11.56 6.44 -5.46
CA GLY A 95 -12.36 5.23 -5.44
C GLY A 95 -11.94 4.23 -6.50
N GLU A 96 -11.75 4.66 -7.75
CA GLU A 96 -11.22 3.83 -8.84
C GLU A 96 -9.86 3.22 -8.47
N ALA A 97 -8.98 4.02 -7.86
CA ALA A 97 -7.72 3.55 -7.31
C ALA A 97 -7.92 2.45 -6.26
N SER A 98 -8.80 2.69 -5.28
CA SER A 98 -9.10 1.74 -4.21
C SER A 98 -9.59 0.40 -4.76
N VAL A 99 -10.52 0.42 -5.72
CA VAL A 99 -11.03 -0.77 -6.41
C VAL A 99 -9.89 -1.50 -7.10
N ARG A 100 -9.05 -0.79 -7.87
CA ARG A 100 -7.91 -1.41 -8.57
C ARG A 100 -6.94 -2.10 -7.61
N TYR A 101 -6.66 -1.50 -6.45
CA TYR A 101 -5.76 -2.11 -5.46
C TYR A 101 -6.35 -3.40 -4.88
N ILE A 102 -7.65 -3.37 -4.53
CA ILE A 102 -8.37 -4.54 -4.02
C ILE A 102 -8.43 -5.64 -5.08
N SER A 103 -8.79 -5.30 -6.32
CA SER A 103 -8.82 -6.26 -7.44
C SER A 103 -7.47 -6.93 -7.64
N LYS A 104 -6.37 -6.15 -7.60
CA LYS A 104 -5.02 -6.72 -7.72
C LYS A 104 -4.66 -7.64 -6.56
N ALA A 105 -5.02 -7.27 -5.33
CA ALA A 105 -4.79 -8.13 -4.16
C ALA A 105 -5.55 -9.45 -4.28
N VAL A 106 -6.81 -9.40 -4.71
CA VAL A 106 -7.65 -10.59 -4.93
C VAL A 106 -7.06 -11.47 -6.03
N GLU A 107 -6.64 -10.90 -7.16
CA GLU A 107 -5.98 -11.63 -8.25
C GLU A 107 -4.74 -12.40 -7.73
N LEU A 108 -3.86 -11.72 -6.97
CA LEU A 108 -2.67 -12.34 -6.40
C LEU A 108 -2.99 -13.45 -5.38
N ALA A 109 -4.06 -13.28 -4.59
CA ALA A 109 -4.52 -14.30 -3.65
C ALA A 109 -5.05 -15.53 -4.40
N MET A 110 -5.85 -15.33 -5.45
CA MET A 110 -6.35 -16.42 -6.30
C MET A 110 -5.22 -17.19 -6.99
N LEU A 111 -4.17 -16.47 -7.40
CA LEU A 111 -2.94 -17.06 -7.95
C LEU A 111 -2.01 -17.65 -6.87
N LYS A 112 -2.41 -17.65 -5.59
CA LYS A 112 -1.63 -18.13 -4.44
C LYS A 112 -0.23 -17.49 -4.32
N GLN A 113 -0.06 -16.26 -4.81
CA GLN A 113 1.20 -15.51 -4.72
C GLN A 113 1.34 -14.76 -3.38
N ILE A 114 0.22 -14.59 -2.67
CA ILE A 114 0.14 -14.01 -1.32
C ILE A 114 -0.70 -14.93 -0.42
N ASP A 115 -0.50 -14.82 0.89
CA ASP A 115 -1.18 -15.64 1.90
C ASP A 115 -2.40 -14.96 2.53
N GLY A 116 -2.57 -13.65 2.33
CA GLY A 116 -3.68 -12.90 2.91
C GLY A 116 -3.72 -11.44 2.43
N ILE A 117 -4.87 -10.81 2.66
CA ILE A 117 -5.15 -9.43 2.29
C ILE A 117 -5.49 -8.65 3.57
N VAL A 118 -4.88 -7.47 3.71
CA VAL A 118 -5.20 -6.48 4.75
C VAL A 118 -5.60 -5.20 4.05
N THR A 119 -6.76 -4.65 4.37
CA THR A 119 -7.28 -3.47 3.66
C THR A 119 -7.18 -2.23 4.52
N ALA A 120 -6.49 -1.21 4.02
CA ALA A 120 -6.58 0.13 4.61
C ALA A 120 -7.95 0.77 4.29
N PRO A 121 -8.35 1.84 5.01
CA PRO A 121 -9.66 2.47 4.84
C PRO A 121 -9.92 2.97 3.41
N ILE A 122 -11.18 2.83 2.98
CA ILE A 122 -11.71 3.36 1.72
C ILE A 122 -12.92 4.24 2.02
N ALA A 123 -13.21 5.20 1.14
CA ALA A 123 -14.45 5.99 1.21
C ALA A 123 -15.50 5.36 0.29
N LYS A 124 -16.64 4.91 0.85
CA LYS A 124 -17.69 4.27 0.08
C LYS A 124 -18.34 5.23 -0.91
N GLU A 125 -18.40 6.51 -0.57
CA GLU A 125 -18.91 7.59 -1.41
C GLU A 125 -18.05 7.86 -2.65
N ALA A 126 -16.81 7.37 -2.68
CA ALA A 126 -15.92 7.48 -3.83
C ALA A 126 -15.97 6.27 -4.77
N LEU A 127 -16.55 5.14 -4.33
CA LEU A 127 -16.64 3.89 -5.11
C LEU A 127 -17.64 3.98 -6.26
#